data_AF-A0A368GF86-F1
#
_entry.id   AF-A0A368GF86-F1
#
_cell.length_a   1.000
_cell.length_b   1.000
_cell.length_c   1.000
_cell.angle_alpha   90.00
_cell.angle_beta   90.00
_cell.angle_gamma   90.00
#
_symmetry.space_group_name_H-M   'P 1'
#
loop_
_entity.id
_entity.type
_entity.pdbx_description
1 polymer ?
#
loop_
_entity_poly.entity_id
_entity_poly.type
_entity_poly.pdbx_seq_one_letter_code
_entity_poly.pdbx_strand_id
1 'polypeptide(L)'
;MNEFITMTTEGKIKDFMPEDIVSGAHSLVINTIYFEAKWEQDSSEESTISRTFRSTGNVQKETEFSNERDESRHYTEDEEMEVLSLRYKDTSSAFNIILPKKM
;
A
#
# COMPACT_ATOMS: atom_id res chain seq x y z
N MET A 1 -10.25 21.36 -10.96
CA MET A 1 -9.18 20.35 -11.09
C MET A 1 -9.17 19.38 -9.92
N ASN A 2 -9.08 19.86 -8.67
CA ASN A 2 -9.29 19.01 -7.48
C ASN A 2 -10.64 18.29 -7.48
N GLU A 3 -11.71 18.95 -7.92
CA GLU A 3 -13.03 18.31 -8.05
C GLU A 3 -13.02 17.15 -9.07
N PHE A 4 -12.35 17.34 -10.21
CA PHE A 4 -12.18 16.28 -11.21
C PHE A 4 -11.34 15.12 -10.67
N ILE A 5 -10.24 15.40 -9.98
CA ILE A 5 -9.40 14.38 -9.32
C ILE A 5 -10.22 13.63 -8.27
N THR A 6 -10.95 14.36 -7.43
CA THR A 6 -11.82 13.80 -6.39
C THR A 6 -12.85 12.88 -7.01
N MET A 7 -13.55 13.32 -8.06
CA MET A 7 -14.57 12.51 -8.74
C MET A 7 -13.98 11.26 -9.38
N THR A 8 -12.87 11.39 -10.11
CA THR A 8 -12.24 10.26 -10.85
C THR A 8 -11.52 9.27 -9.94
N THR A 9 -11.24 9.65 -8.70
CA THR A 9 -10.64 8.78 -7.68
C THR A 9 -11.67 8.34 -6.63
N GLU A 10 -12.97 8.45 -6.93
CA GLU A 10 -14.06 8.06 -6.04
C GLU A 10 -13.98 8.71 -4.65
N GLY A 11 -13.46 9.93 -4.62
CA GLY A 11 -13.25 10.71 -3.40
C GLY A 11 -12.04 10.31 -2.58
N LYS A 12 -11.19 9.40 -3.05
CA LYS A 12 -10.02 8.89 -2.30
C LYS A 12 -8.85 9.87 -2.32
N ILE A 13 -8.72 10.66 -3.38
CA ILE A 13 -7.72 11.73 -3.49
C ILE A 13 -8.47 13.07 -3.53
N LYS A 14 -8.31 13.87 -2.47
CA LYS A 14 -8.93 15.19 -2.32
C LYS A 14 -7.85 16.25 -2.15
N ASP A 15 -8.19 17.48 -2.52
CA ASP A 15 -7.34 18.66 -2.29
C ASP A 15 -5.90 18.47 -2.77
N PHE A 16 -5.74 17.69 -3.85
CA PHE A 16 -4.44 17.28 -4.39
C PHE A 16 -3.54 18.48 -4.72
N MET A 17 -4.14 19.58 -5.17
CA MET A 17 -3.43 20.81 -5.51
C MET A 17 -4.02 22.00 -4.77
N PRO A 18 -3.35 22.53 -3.74
CA PRO A 18 -3.71 23.82 -3.18
C PRO A 18 -3.58 24.94 -4.22
N GLU A 19 -4.41 25.98 -4.09
CA GLU A 19 -4.60 27.03 -5.12
C GLU A 19 -3.34 27.86 -5.40
N ASP A 20 -2.40 27.92 -4.45
CA ASP A 20 -1.13 28.63 -4.56
C ASP A 20 -0.14 27.95 -5.52
N ILE A 21 -0.22 26.62 -5.67
CA ILE A 21 0.69 25.84 -6.54
C ILE A 21 0.45 26.12 -8.03
N VAL A 22 -0.77 26.48 -8.41
CA VAL A 22 -1.15 26.75 -9.81
C VAL A 22 -0.98 28.20 -10.23
N SER A 23 -0.73 29.10 -9.28
CA SER A 23 -0.61 30.53 -9.57
C SER A 23 0.65 30.81 -10.41
N GLY A 24 0.46 31.32 -11.63
CA GLY A 24 1.55 31.65 -12.56
C GLY A 24 2.04 30.48 -13.43
N ALA A 25 1.52 29.27 -13.24
CA ALA A 25 1.90 28.13 -14.07
C ALA A 25 1.41 28.30 -15.52
N HIS A 26 2.31 28.10 -16.49
CA HIS A 26 1.97 28.16 -17.92
C HIS A 26 1.50 26.81 -18.48
N SER A 27 1.84 25.71 -17.81
CA SER A 27 1.41 24.34 -18.14
C SER A 27 1.53 23.46 -16.91
N LEU A 28 0.71 22.39 -16.85
CA LEU A 28 0.68 21.44 -15.75
C LEU A 28 0.34 20.04 -16.28
N VAL A 29 1.07 19.03 -15.80
CA VAL A 29 0.81 17.62 -16.07
C VAL A 29 0.49 16.93 -14.75
N ILE A 30 -0.64 16.23 -14.71
CA ILE A 30 -1.13 15.55 -13.51
C ILE A 30 -1.35 14.08 -13.83
N ASN A 31 -0.89 13.22 -12.94
CA ASN A 31 -1.22 11.81 -12.93
C ASN A 31 -1.62 11.43 -11.49
N THR A 32 -2.88 11.03 -11.32
CA THR A 32 -3.42 10.57 -10.05
C THR A 32 -3.98 9.17 -10.24
N ILE A 33 -3.51 8.23 -9.43
CA ILE A 33 -3.90 6.83 -9.49
C ILE A 33 -4.30 6.40 -8.07
N TYR A 34 -5.45 5.74 -7.97
CA TYR A 34 -5.87 5.02 -6.78
C TYR A 34 -6.01 3.54 -7.14
N PHE A 35 -5.58 2.67 -6.24
CA PHE A 35 -5.66 1.23 -6.42
C PHE A 35 -6.30 0.60 -5.18
N GLU A 36 -7.41 -0.09 -5.39
CA GLU A 36 -8.11 -0.89 -4.39
C GLU A 36 -8.46 -2.23 -5.04
N ALA A 37 -8.04 -3.31 -4.40
CA ALA A 37 -8.26 -4.65 -4.91
C ALA A 37 -8.53 -5.60 -3.74
N LYS A 38 -9.35 -6.61 -4.00
CA LYS A 38 -9.62 -7.69 -3.04
C LYS A 38 -8.51 -8.72 -3.12
N TRP A 39 -8.13 -9.30 -2.00
CA TRP A 39 -7.20 -10.42 -1.98
C TRP A 39 -7.84 -11.65 -2.62
N GLU A 40 -7.04 -12.56 -3.16
CA GLU A 40 -7.56 -13.84 -3.66
C GLU A 40 -8.07 -14.71 -2.50
N GLN A 41 -7.34 -14.69 -1.39
CA GLN A 41 -7.77 -15.24 -0.11
C GLN A 41 -7.78 -14.08 0.89
N ASP A 42 -8.96 -13.72 1.36
CA ASP A 42 -9.15 -12.60 2.28
C ASP A 42 -8.49 -12.90 3.63
N SER A 43 -7.71 -11.95 4.15
CA SER A 43 -7.33 -11.93 5.55
C SER A 43 -8.61 -11.80 6.38
N SER A 44 -8.90 -12.74 7.28
CA SER A 44 -10.04 -12.57 8.19
C SER A 44 -9.82 -11.32 9.06
N GLU A 45 -10.81 -10.43 9.15
CA GLU A 45 -10.69 -9.19 9.95
C GLU A 45 -10.37 -9.48 11.43
N GLU A 46 -10.79 -10.65 11.92
CA GLU A 46 -10.49 -11.17 13.26
C GLU A 46 -9.01 -11.49 13.50
N SER A 47 -8.18 -11.41 12.46
CA SER A 47 -6.76 -11.74 12.50
C SER A 47 -5.84 -10.51 12.56
N THR A 48 -6.38 -9.34 12.85
CA THR A 48 -5.58 -8.10 13.02
C THR A 48 -5.05 -7.99 14.44
N ILE A 49 -3.75 -7.76 14.60
CA ILE A 49 -3.09 -7.64 15.91
C ILE A 49 -2.22 -6.39 15.99
N SER A 50 -2.29 -5.70 17.12
CA SER A 50 -1.38 -4.59 17.44
C SER A 50 0.03 -5.11 17.71
N ARG A 51 1.03 -4.56 17.01
CA ARG A 51 2.47 -4.80 17.27
C ARG A 51 3.29 -3.54 16.99
N THR A 52 4.51 -3.54 17.50
CA THR A 52 5.50 -2.50 17.21
C THR A 52 6.08 -2.64 15.81
N PHE A 53 5.83 -1.66 14.93
CA PHE A 53 6.60 -1.46 13.71
C PHE A 53 7.92 -0.73 14.03
N ARG A 54 9.03 -1.26 13.51
CA ARG A 54 10.37 -0.68 13.69
C ARG A 54 10.81 -0.06 12.38
N SER A 55 11.04 1.24 12.39
CA SER A 55 11.55 2.00 11.27
C SER A 55 13.05 2.31 11.43
N THR A 56 13.67 2.80 10.37
CA THR A 56 15.06 3.25 10.38
C THR A 56 15.30 4.32 11.45
N GLY A 57 16.49 4.33 12.05
CA GLY A 57 16.86 5.32 13.07
C GLY A 57 16.26 5.09 14.46
N ASN A 58 15.96 3.83 14.82
CA ASN A 58 15.38 3.42 16.11
C ASN A 58 13.98 3.99 16.41
N VAL A 59 13.25 4.43 15.38
CA VAL A 59 11.88 4.88 15.53
C VAL A 59 10.95 3.68 15.65
N GLN A 60 10.12 3.66 16.70
CA GLN A 60 9.16 2.60 16.96
C GLN A 60 7.75 3.20 17.00
N LYS A 61 6.79 2.47 16.43
CA LYS A 61 5.39 2.88 16.42
C LYS A 61 4.50 1.65 16.55
N GLU A 62 3.54 1.70 17.47
CA GLU A 62 2.47 0.68 17.51
C GLU A 62 1.54 0.85 16.31
N THR A 63 1.28 -0.26 15.62
CA THR A 63 0.38 -0.31 14.48
C THR A 63 -0.28 -1.68 14.38
N GLU A 64 -1.38 -1.74 13.66
CA GLU A 64 -2.12 -2.97 13.43
C GLU A 64 -1.46 -3.75 12.28
N PHE A 65 -1.19 -5.03 12.52
CA PHE A 65 -0.67 -5.97 11.54
C PHE A 65 -1.75 -7.01 11.21
N SER A 66 -1.93 -7.28 9.92
CA SER A 66 -2.63 -8.50 9.50
C SER A 66 -1.81 -9.72 9.90
N ASN A 67 -2.44 -10.70 10.55
CA ASN A 67 -1.78 -11.91 11.05
C ASN A 67 -2.55 -13.15 10.60
N GLU A 68 -2.32 -13.54 9.36
CA GLU A 68 -2.84 -14.77 8.79
C GLU A 68 -2.05 -16.00 9.27
N ARG A 69 -2.74 -17.14 9.42
CA ARG A 69 -2.13 -18.44 9.72
C ARG A 69 -2.75 -19.48 8.81
N ASP A 70 -1.98 -20.53 8.51
CA ASP A 70 -2.42 -21.69 7.74
C ASP A 70 -2.86 -21.38 6.29
N GLU A 71 -2.43 -20.23 5.73
CA GLU A 71 -2.70 -19.83 4.35
C GLU A 71 -1.53 -20.17 3.41
N SER A 72 -1.86 -20.64 2.21
CA SER A 72 -0.87 -20.96 1.17
C SER A 72 -0.52 -19.72 0.38
N ARG A 73 0.62 -19.10 0.72
CA ARG A 73 1.16 -17.92 0.04
C ARG A 73 2.39 -18.28 -0.80
N HIS A 74 2.61 -17.55 -1.89
CA HIS A 74 3.85 -17.67 -2.63
C HIS A 74 4.98 -16.99 -1.87
N TYR A 75 6.04 -17.75 -1.60
CA TYR A 75 7.18 -17.32 -0.82
C TYR A 75 8.48 -17.78 -1.46
N THR A 76 9.50 -16.93 -1.42
CA THR A 76 10.88 -17.29 -1.75
C THR A 76 11.84 -16.44 -0.94
N GLU A 77 13.08 -16.87 -0.83
CA GLU A 77 14.11 -16.16 -0.07
C GLU A 77 15.50 -16.46 -0.62
N ASP A 78 16.44 -15.56 -0.35
CA ASP A 78 17.87 -15.78 -0.54
C ASP A 78 18.64 -15.48 0.76
N GLU A 79 19.95 -15.23 0.67
CA GLU A 79 20.78 -14.94 1.85
C GLU A 79 20.45 -13.60 2.53
N GLU A 80 19.87 -12.65 1.79
CA GLU A 80 19.67 -11.26 2.23
C GLU A 80 18.20 -10.89 2.40
N MET A 81 17.31 -11.50 1.61
CA MET A 81 15.92 -11.09 1.44
C MET A 81 14.93 -12.24 1.59
N GLU A 82 13.74 -11.88 2.04
CA GLU A 82 12.52 -12.70 2.02
C GLU A 82 11.49 -12.02 1.11
N VAL A 83 10.81 -12.79 0.27
CA VAL A 83 9.79 -12.28 -0.65
C VAL A 83 8.49 -13.04 -0.46
N LEU A 84 7.43 -12.31 -0.14
CA LEU A 84 6.07 -12.81 0.00
C LEU A 84 5.18 -12.18 -1.07
N SER A 85 4.44 -13.00 -1.82
CA SER A 85 3.49 -12.52 -2.84
C SER A 85 2.06 -12.81 -2.42
N LEU A 86 1.26 -11.75 -2.30
CA LEU A 86 -0.17 -11.79 -1.99
C LEU A 86 -0.96 -11.49 -3.27
N ARG A 87 -1.57 -12.53 -3.86
CA ARG A 87 -2.36 -12.37 -5.07
C ARG A 87 -3.66 -11.61 -4.78
N TYR A 88 -4.06 -10.77 -5.73
CA TYR A 88 -5.40 -10.22 -5.74
C TYR A 88 -6.37 -11.22 -6.35
N LYS A 89 -7.68 -11.00 -6.13
CA LYS A 89 -8.76 -11.78 -6.73
C LYS A 89 -8.66 -11.82 -8.27
N ASP A 90 -8.21 -10.72 -8.86
CA ASP A 90 -7.67 -10.74 -10.22
C ASP A 90 -6.20 -11.18 -10.16
N THR A 91 -5.94 -12.42 -10.57
CA THR A 91 -4.63 -13.05 -10.47
C THR A 91 -3.64 -12.58 -11.54
N SER A 92 -4.02 -11.63 -12.41
CA SER A 92 -3.08 -10.94 -13.29
C SER A 92 -2.09 -10.04 -12.54
N SER A 93 -2.37 -9.73 -11.25
CA SER A 93 -1.54 -8.87 -10.40
C SER A 93 -1.41 -9.44 -8.98
N ALA A 94 -0.33 -9.07 -8.28
CA ALA A 94 -0.08 -9.43 -6.90
C ALA A 94 0.69 -8.33 -6.16
N PHE A 95 0.47 -8.24 -4.84
CA PHE A 95 1.28 -7.41 -3.94
C PHE A 95 2.49 -8.19 -3.47
N ASN A 96 3.69 -7.75 -3.86
CA ASN A 96 4.93 -8.39 -3.48
C ASN A 96 5.60 -7.59 -2.36
N ILE A 97 5.80 -8.24 -1.21
CA ILE A 97 6.51 -7.71 -0.06
C ILE A 97 7.93 -8.26 -0.13
N ILE A 98 8.92 -7.36 -0.17
CA ILE A 98 10.35 -7.70 -0.17
C ILE A 98 10.91 -7.20 1.16
N LEU A 99 11.35 -8.13 2.00
CA LEU A 99 11.77 -7.85 3.37
C LEU A 99 13.24 -8.25 3.57
N PRO A 100 14.13 -7.32 3.95
CA PRO A 100 15.48 -7.67 4.33
C PRO A 100 15.53 -8.50 5.61
N LYS A 101 16.34 -9.57 5.62
CA LYS A 101 16.57 -10.41 6.81
C LYS A 101 17.34 -9.69 7.92
N LYS A 102 18.03 -8.61 7.57
CA LYS A 102 18.78 -7.74 8.47
C LYS A 102 18.39 -6.29 8.22
N MET A 103 18.01 -5.59 9.30
CA MET A 103 17.79 -4.15 9.31
C MET A 103 19.06 -3.38 9.63
#